data_AF-X0ZT57-F1
#
_entry.id   AF-X0ZT57-F1
#
_cell.length_a   1.000
_cell.length_b   1.000
_cell.length_c   1.000
_cell.angle_alpha   90.00
_cell.angle_beta   90.00
_cell.angle_gamma   90.00
#
_symmetry.space_group_name_H-M   'P 1'
#
loop_
_entity.id
_entity.type
_entity.pdbx_description
1 polymer ?
#
loop_
_entity_poly.entity_id
_entity_poly.type
_entity_poly.pdbx_seq_one_letter_code
_entity_poly.pdbx_strand_id
1 'polypeptide(L)' 'MKLHRHPDNPILKPNPLHEWEALNVFNAAVVHYNGLFHMLCRAKGVDHVSRIGYAVSADGFDWLRLDRPVLEPRANSGL' A
#
# COMPACT_ATOMS: atom_id res chain seq x y z
N MET A 1 -7.13 14.85 -22.79
CA MET A 1 -7.73 14.45 -21.51
C MET A 1 -7.20 15.36 -20.41
N LYS A 2 -8.07 15.99 -19.61
CA LYS A 2 -7.67 16.78 -18.42
C LYS A 2 -8.04 15.97 -17.18
N LEU A 3 -7.05 15.62 -16.37
CA LEU A 3 -7.26 14.88 -15.14
C LEU A 3 -7.43 15.86 -13.97
N HIS A 4 -8.37 15.57 -13.08
CA HIS A 4 -8.61 16.35 -11.87
C HIS A 4 -8.00 15.61 -10.68
N ARG A 5 -7.18 16.31 -9.89
CA ARG A 5 -6.63 15.75 -8.65
C ARG A 5 -7.71 15.78 -7.57
N HIS A 6 -7.82 14.70 -6.82
CA HIS A 6 -8.64 14.68 -5.61
C HIS A 6 -8.10 15.69 -4.58
N PRO A 7 -8.95 16.47 -3.89
CA PRO A 7 -8.52 17.45 -2.89
C PRO A 7 -7.80 16.81 -1.70
N ASP A 8 -8.20 15.59 -1.31
CA ASP A 8 -7.63 14.88 -0.15
C ASP A 8 -6.35 14.11 -0.47
N ASN A 9 -5.71 14.37 -1.61
CA ASN A 9 -4.41 13.78 -1.88
C ASN A 9 -3.36 14.21 -0.84
N PRO A 10 -2.49 13.28 -0.36
CA PRO A 10 -2.42 11.87 -0.75
C PRO A 10 -3.46 10.99 -0.02
N ILE A 11 -4.11 10.10 -0.78
CA ILE A 11 -5.12 9.13 -0.29
C ILE A 11 -4.55 7.98 0.56
N LEU A 12 -3.22 7.83 0.58
CA LEU A 12 -2.54 6.88 1.45
C LEU A 12 -1.19 7.46 1.90
N LYS A 13 -0.89 7.36 3.19
CA LYS A 13 0.34 7.88 3.80
C LYS A 13 1.12 6.77 4.51
N PRO A 14 2.46 6.91 4.64
CA PRO A 14 3.24 6.10 5.57
C PRO A 14 2.64 6.13 6.98
N ASN A 15 2.66 4.99 7.67
CA ASN A 15 2.34 4.95 9.09
C ASN A 15 3.64 4.76 9.88
N PRO A 16 4.10 5.75 10.66
CA PRO A 16 5.34 5.64 11.43
C PRO A 16 5.27 4.58 12.55
N LEU A 17 4.07 4.13 12.94
CA LEU A 17 3.89 3.06 13.91
C LEU A 17 4.11 1.66 13.30
N HIS A 18 4.20 1.56 11.97
CA HIS A 18 4.41 0.32 11.25
C HIS A 18 5.78 0.37 10.57
N GLU A 19 6.80 -0.23 11.19
CA GLU A 19 8.20 -0.16 10.72
C GLU A 19 8.38 -0.53 9.25
N TRP A 20 7.54 -1.44 8.73
CA TRP A 20 7.60 -1.95 7.37
C TRP A 20 7.11 -0.98 6.29
N GLU A 21 6.37 0.06 6.67
CA GLU A 21 5.83 1.09 5.77
C GLU A 21 6.15 2.53 6.22
N ALA A 22 6.93 2.69 7.28
CA ALA A 22 7.17 3.96 7.94
C ALA A 22 7.84 5.03 7.07
N LEU A 23 8.63 4.64 6.05
CA LEU A 23 9.34 5.62 5.22
C LEU A 23 8.52 6.06 4.01
N ASN A 24 7.91 5.14 3.27
CA ASN A 24 7.19 5.47 2.03
C ASN A 24 6.07 4.46 1.76
N VAL A 25 4.97 4.94 1.15
CA VAL A 25 3.92 4.11 0.55
C VAL A 25 3.57 4.74 -0.81
N PHE A 26 3.82 4.02 -1.90
CA PHE A 26 3.80 4.57 -3.26
C PHE A 26 3.72 3.45 -4.31
N ASN A 27 3.74 3.81 -5.60
CA ASN A 27 3.76 2.88 -6.74
C ASN A 27 2.71 1.75 -6.63
N ALA A 28 1.45 2.12 -6.43
CA ALA A 28 0.36 1.18 -6.24
C ALA A 28 -0.15 0.57 -7.56
N ALA A 29 -0.54 -0.70 -7.49
CA ALA A 29 -1.44 -1.34 -8.44
C ALA A 29 -2.85 -1.39 -7.82
N VAL A 30 -3.88 -1.18 -8.64
CA VAL A 30 -5.28 -1.23 -8.19
C VAL A 30 -6.10 -2.08 -9.16
N VAL A 31 -6.92 -2.98 -8.62
CA VAL A 31 -7.91 -3.76 -9.37
C VAL A 31 -9.29 -3.59 -8.74
N HIS A 32 -10.35 -3.64 -9.55
CA HIS A 32 -11.73 -3.64 -9.05
C HIS A 32 -12.32 -5.05 -9.16
N TYR A 33 -12.75 -5.62 -8.03
CA TYR A 33 -13.26 -6.99 -7.95
C TYR A 33 -14.28 -7.12 -6.81
N ASN A 34 -15.35 -7.89 -7.03
CA ASN A 34 -16.45 -8.09 -6.07
C ASN A 34 -16.97 -6.80 -5.40
N GLY A 35 -17.07 -5.71 -6.17
CA GLY A 35 -17.61 -4.43 -5.70
C GLY A 35 -16.66 -3.59 -4.84
N LEU A 36 -15.37 -3.93 -4.80
CA LEU A 36 -14.35 -3.19 -4.07
C LEU A 36 -13.15 -2.88 -4.98
N PHE A 37 -12.49 -1.77 -4.67
CA PHE A 37 -11.13 -1.51 -5.12
C PHE A 37 -10.15 -2.23 -4.20
N HIS A 38 -9.21 -2.96 -4.79
CA HIS A 38 -8.14 -3.66 -4.12
C HIS A 38 -6.82 -3.03 -4.53
N MET A 39 -6.12 -2.41 -3.57
CA MET A 39 -4.82 -1.80 -3.79
C MET A 39 -3.71 -2.71 -3.27
N LEU A 40 -2.71 -2.93 -4.11
CA LEU A 40 -1.41 -3.47 -3.74
C LEU A 40 -0.39 -2.33 -3.82
N CYS A 41 0.08 -1.83 -2.69
CA CYS A 41 1.00 -0.70 -2.64
C CYS A 41 2.42 -1.13 -2.27
N ARG A 42 3.42 -0.52 -2.91
CA ARG A 42 4.81 -0.67 -2.47
C ARG A 42 5.01 0.18 -1.22
N ALA A 43 5.38 -0.47 -0.12
CA ALA A 43 5.80 0.19 1.09
C ALA A 43 7.31 0.02 1.31
N LYS A 44 7.96 1.01 1.91
CA LYS A 44 9.37 0.95 2.29
C LYS A 44 9.48 1.12 3.80
N GLY A 45 10.09 0.13 4.45
CA GLY A 45 10.34 0.17 5.87
C GLY A 45 11.58 0.96 6.24
N VAL A 46 11.81 1.14 7.54
CA VAL A 46 13.02 1.77 8.10
C VAL A 46 14.30 1.03 7.72
N ASP A 47 14.19 -0.27 7.44
CA ASP A 47 15.24 -1.15 6.93
C ASP A 47 15.52 -0.97 5.42
N HIS A 48 14.86 0.00 4.77
CA HIS A 48 14.87 0.24 3.33
C HIS A 48 14.38 -0.93 2.46
N VAL A 49 13.85 -1.99 3.07
CA VAL A 49 13.28 -3.13 2.36
C VAL A 49 11.89 -2.78 1.85
N SER A 50 11.64 -3.10 0.58
CA SER A 50 10.31 -2.94 -0.01
C SER A 50 9.44 -4.14 0.27
N ARG A 51 8.19 -3.88 0.67
CA ARG A 51 7.14 -4.89 0.89
C ARG A 51 5.85 -4.46 0.20
N ILE A 52 4.92 -5.39 -0.01
CA ILE A 52 3.62 -5.09 -0.60
C ILE A 52 2.58 -5.03 0.51
N GLY A 53 2.00 -3.85 0.69
CA GLY A 53 0.81 -3.64 1.51
C GLY A 53 -0.46 -3.91 0.73
N TYR A 54 -1.55 -4.17 1.45
CA TYR A 54 -2.87 -4.37 0.87
C TYR A 54 -3.90 -3.46 1.54
N ALA A 55 -4.71 -2.79 0.73
CA ALA A 55 -5.83 -1.99 1.19
C ALA A 55 -7.07 -2.18 0.32
N VAL A 56 -8.25 -2.00 0.90
CA VAL A 56 -9.54 -2.04 0.20
C VAL A 56 -10.28 -0.73 0.34
N SER A 57 -11.08 -0.40 -0.67
CA SER A 57 -11.93 0.79 -0.68
C SER A 57 -13.22 0.51 -1.45
N ALA A 58 -14.33 1.12 -1.02
CA ALA A 58 -15.60 1.07 -1.73
C ALA A 58 -15.74 2.18 -2.78
N ASP A 59 -14.99 3.28 -2.65
CA ASP A 59 -15.12 4.49 -3.48
C ASP A 59 -13.82 4.87 -4.22
N GLY A 60 -12.70 4.25 -3.88
CA GLY A 60 -11.38 4.51 -4.42
C GLY A 60 -10.61 5.65 -3.72
N PHE A 61 -11.18 6.25 -2.67
CA PHE A 61 -10.60 7.40 -1.96
C PHE A 61 -10.35 7.09 -0.48
N ASP A 62 -11.29 6.42 0.19
CA ASP A 62 -11.15 6.00 1.57
C ASP A 62 -10.68 4.55 1.66
N TRP A 63 -9.51 4.32 2.28
CA TRP A 63 -8.82 3.03 2.25
C TRP A 63 -8.72 2.39 3.63
N LEU A 64 -9.20 1.16 3.75
CA LEU A 64 -8.94 0.28 4.88
C LEU A 64 -7.73 -0.60 4.56
N ARG A 65 -6.62 -0.39 5.27
CA ARG A 65 -5.34 -1.08 5.04
C ARG A 65 -5.12 -2.15 6.10
N LEU A 66 -4.51 -3.28 5.71
CA LEU A 66 -4.03 -4.29 6.66
C LEU A 66 -2.76 -3.81 7.39
N ASP A 67 -2.62 -4.18 8.66
CA ASP A 67 -1.47 -3.77 9.49
C ASP A 67 -0.15 -4.49 9.14
N ARG A 68 -0.22 -5.55 8.34
CA ARG A 68 0.94 -6.35 7.90
C ARG A 68 1.03 -6.41 6.37
N PRO A 69 2.24 -6.50 5.82
CA PRO A 69 2.42 -6.70 4.39
C PRO A 69 1.85 -8.06 3.95
N VAL A 70 1.31 -8.11 2.74
CA VAL A 70 0.83 -9.35 2.10
C VAL A 70 1.94 -10.06 1.31
N LEU A 71 3.03 -9.36 1.01
CA LEU A 71 4.23 -9.95 0.41
C LEU A 71 5.47 -9.23 0.96
N GLU A 72 6.43 -10.02 1.42
CA GLU A 72 7.72 -9.52 1.88
C GLU A 72 8.84 -10.48 1.47
N PRO A 73 10.09 -9.99 1.36
CA PRO A 73 11.22 -10.86 1.11
C PRO A 73 11.36 -11.90 2.22
N ARG A 74 11.51 -13.16 1.84
CA ARG A 74 11.92 -14.22 2.76
C ARG A 74 13.36 -14.59 2.43
N ALA A 75 14.21 -14.68 3.44
CA ALA A 75 15.49 -15.32 3.26
C ALA A 75 15.21 -16.79 2.89
N ASN A 76 15.71 -17.24 1.74
CA ASN A 76 15.89 -18.67 1.55
C ASN A 76 16.97 -19.10 2.53
N SER A 77 16.59 -19.67 3.67
CA SER A 77 17.49 -20.52 4.43
C SER A 77 17.76 -21.72 3.55
N GLY A 78 18.81 -21.66 2.73
CA GLY A 78 19.29 -22.78 1.90
C GLY A 78 19.91 -23.90 2.73
N LEU A 79 19.26 -24.26 3.84
CA LEU A 79 19.54 -25.42 4.68
C LEU A 79 18.37 -26.41 4.54
#